data_AF-A0AAD7FYK6-F1
#
_entry.id   AF-A0AAD7FYK6-F1
#
_cell.length_a   1.000
_cell.length_b   1.000
_cell.length_c   1.000
_cell.angle_alpha   90.00
_cell.angle_beta   90.00
_cell.angle_gamma   90.00
#
_symmetry.space_group_name_H-M   'P 1'
#
loop_
_entity.id
_entity.type
_entity.pdbx_description
1 polymer ?
#
loop_
_entity_poly.entity_id
_entity_poly.type
_entity_poly.pdbx_seq_one_letter_code
_entity_poly.pdbx_strand_id
1 'polypeptide(L)'
;MRRTPLETMTHLPNALLRDPIPERDLVPLDSTPEILMKQLDDLPYTRWRKIPVDYPPKFPNNYPPEFPALDGDSLYKAYMRSEYKVLDWLGDAVIEAVLSLAMYPTLSACTQPIAPPMSELCSSLASNIFLCHLTLLYGLQLHDPRTARGRPTFPKRMGDIFEAIVGVCLQRRGYSVTLGWLQSLFDPWVSRAREQREGTPFVCGVDQSLYEHRMRVLTDVPLAPRDDRLLSLDCLVVDGTLRTALRGGDISAAIGDNCWEKLDVSRVHLSEEYPRLPPLEAVDPVFLTAALTDSTYYLHFGEDVAFNEGFRSLGQHFLHLAATVLVVRLSPRSSSSERDEIRAACTCRPLFALLGLTLNVHRHLRTVRGAADDTCWIAIGESAAAFCALAGVTYLHAGWDDFLGWANDMLSPWILAAAAEQFLGDKGAQSRRMHRLIAEAAAAEKKAAVAEEKKQKREKHAALMLKQAQYRKSPSDARRRYAGDFRQLLTGFD
;
A
#
# COMPACT_ATOMS: atom_id res chain seq x y z
N MET A 1 41.70 5.51 -1.90
CA MET A 1 40.82 6.66 -2.17
C MET A 1 39.39 6.28 -1.78
N ARG A 2 38.77 6.95 -0.81
CA ARG A 2 37.37 6.71 -0.44
C ARG A 2 36.49 7.45 -1.43
N ARG A 3 35.86 6.73 -2.37
CA ARG A 3 34.80 7.30 -3.21
C ARG A 3 33.64 7.72 -2.31
N THR A 4 33.03 8.85 -2.62
CA THR A 4 31.85 9.30 -1.88
C THR A 4 30.67 8.37 -2.20
N PRO A 5 29.71 8.15 -1.27
CA PRO A 5 28.56 7.27 -1.52
C PRO A 5 27.78 7.61 -2.80
N LEU A 6 27.78 8.89 -3.20
CA LEU A 6 27.12 9.38 -4.42
C LEU A 6 27.81 8.87 -5.69
N GLU A 7 29.14 8.87 -5.75
CA GLU A 7 29.92 8.42 -6.92
C GLU A 7 29.80 6.91 -7.20
N THR A 8 29.34 6.13 -6.23
CA THR A 8 29.02 4.70 -6.40
C THR A 8 27.63 4.45 -7.01
N MET A 9 26.74 5.45 -7.05
CA MET A 9 25.34 5.28 -7.51
C MET A 9 25.08 5.84 -8.91
N THR A 10 26.01 6.59 -9.51
CA THR A 10 25.84 7.24 -10.83
C THR A 10 25.99 6.29 -12.02
N HIS A 11 26.29 5.02 -11.77
CA HIS A 11 26.29 3.97 -12.78
C HIS A 11 25.34 2.87 -12.33
N LEU A 12 24.06 2.99 -12.68
CA LEU A 12 23.21 1.83 -12.93
C LEU A 12 23.21 1.58 -14.44
N PRO A 13 24.20 0.88 -15.03
CA PRO A 13 23.93 0.17 -16.25
C PRO A 13 23.21 -1.13 -15.88
N ASN A 14 22.60 -1.77 -16.88
CA ASN A 14 22.33 -3.22 -16.88
C ASN A 14 23.63 -4.06 -16.78
N ALA A 15 24.63 -3.62 -16.01
CA ALA A 15 25.93 -4.22 -15.87
C ALA A 15 25.97 -5.04 -14.59
N LEU A 16 26.10 -6.35 -14.78
CA LEU A 16 26.79 -7.30 -13.91
C LEU A 16 27.52 -6.61 -12.74
N LEU A 17 26.86 -6.70 -11.58
CA LEU A 17 27.39 -6.66 -10.22
C LEU A 17 28.93 -6.61 -10.14
N ARG A 18 29.55 -5.42 -10.24
CA ARG A 18 31.00 -5.29 -10.10
C ARG A 18 31.48 -5.58 -8.68
N ASP A 19 32.63 -6.27 -8.64
CA ASP A 19 33.55 -6.72 -7.59
C ASP A 19 33.04 -7.01 -6.16
N PRO A 20 33.37 -8.20 -5.62
CA PRO A 20 32.82 -8.69 -4.36
C PRO A 20 33.34 -7.94 -3.14
N ILE A 21 32.40 -7.52 -2.29
CA ILE A 21 32.65 -7.32 -0.87
C ILE A 21 32.81 -8.72 -0.26
N PRO A 22 33.78 -9.00 0.63
CA PRO A 22 33.99 -10.32 1.24
C PRO A 22 32.76 -10.92 1.95
N GLU A 23 31.72 -10.13 2.19
CA GLU A 23 30.43 -10.57 2.73
C GLU A 23 29.46 -11.09 1.65
N ARG A 24 29.88 -11.10 0.37
CA ARG A 24 29.13 -11.69 -0.78
C ARG A 24 29.17 -13.23 -0.82
N ASP A 25 29.89 -13.89 0.08
CA ASP A 25 30.01 -15.35 0.15
C ASP A 25 28.68 -16.10 0.39
N LEU A 26 27.56 -15.39 0.59
CA LEU A 26 26.26 -15.99 0.85
C LEU A 26 25.35 -16.10 -0.39
N VAL A 27 25.66 -15.43 -1.50
CA VAL A 27 24.78 -15.40 -2.68
C VAL A 27 25.62 -15.36 -3.97
N PRO A 28 25.83 -16.50 -4.66
CA PRO A 28 26.64 -16.56 -5.88
C PRO A 28 25.92 -15.86 -7.03
N LEU A 29 26.58 -14.87 -7.63
CA LEU A 29 26.02 -13.99 -8.68
C LEU A 29 25.76 -14.71 -10.02
N ASP A 30 26.26 -15.94 -10.15
CA ASP A 30 26.20 -16.76 -11.36
C ASP A 30 25.08 -17.83 -11.25
N SER A 31 24.32 -17.80 -10.16
CA SER A 31 23.27 -18.77 -9.86
C SER A 31 21.96 -18.37 -10.52
N THR A 32 21.21 -19.34 -11.03
CA THR A 32 19.85 -19.08 -11.52
C THR A 32 18.95 -18.58 -10.37
N PRO A 33 17.89 -17.82 -10.65
CA PRO A 33 16.95 -17.36 -9.62
C PRO A 33 16.47 -18.48 -8.68
N GLU A 34 16.23 -19.69 -9.19
CA GLU A 34 15.83 -20.85 -8.38
C GLU A 34 16.93 -21.28 -7.39
N ILE A 35 18.19 -21.29 -7.83
CA ILE A 35 19.34 -21.65 -6.98
C ILE A 35 19.54 -20.58 -5.91
N LEU A 36 19.43 -19.30 -6.27
CA LEU A 36 19.51 -18.17 -5.34
C LEU A 36 18.44 -18.27 -4.24
N MET A 37 17.18 -18.52 -4.63
CA MET A 37 16.07 -18.66 -3.69
C MET A 37 16.26 -19.85 -2.76
N LYS A 38 16.67 -21.01 -3.31
CA LYS A 38 16.92 -22.21 -2.52
C LYS A 38 18.06 -22.02 -1.53
N GLN A 39 19.15 -21.38 -1.94
CA GLN A 39 20.28 -21.08 -1.05
C GLN A 39 19.86 -20.14 0.09
N LEU A 40 19.02 -19.15 -0.17
CA LEU A 40 18.49 -18.25 0.85
C LEU A 40 17.61 -18.98 1.87
N ASP A 41 16.78 -19.93 1.41
CA ASP A 41 15.96 -20.79 2.26
C ASP A 41 16.80 -21.76 3.13
N ASP A 42 17.94 -22.24 2.60
CA ASP A 42 18.79 -23.27 3.23
C ASP A 42 19.83 -22.70 4.23
N LEU A 43 19.96 -21.37 4.36
CA LEU A 43 20.95 -20.75 5.25
C LEU A 43 20.61 -20.98 6.74
N PRO A 44 21.51 -21.60 7.54
CA PRO A 44 21.21 -22.04 8.91
C PRO A 44 21.18 -20.93 9.97
N TYR A 45 21.68 -19.73 9.65
CA TYR A 45 21.81 -18.59 10.59
C TYR A 45 20.78 -17.48 10.38
N THR A 46 19.98 -17.64 9.34
CA THR A 46 18.97 -16.69 8.94
C THR A 46 17.66 -17.15 9.56
N ARG A 47 17.05 -16.34 10.43
CA ARG A 47 15.65 -16.51 10.91
C ARG A 47 14.62 -16.32 9.78
N TRP A 48 14.98 -16.72 8.57
CA TRP A 48 14.25 -16.47 7.36
C TRP A 48 13.22 -17.58 7.27
N ARG A 49 11.95 -17.18 7.17
CA ARG A 49 10.89 -18.14 6.91
C ARG A 49 11.00 -18.50 5.44
N LYS A 50 10.85 -19.79 5.14
CA LYS A 50 10.74 -20.32 3.80
C LYS A 50 9.75 -19.48 2.99
N ILE A 51 10.07 -19.22 1.72
CA ILE A 51 9.09 -18.59 0.83
C ILE A 51 7.80 -19.44 0.87
N PRO A 52 6.63 -18.83 1.10
CA PRO A 52 5.34 -19.54 1.22
C PRO A 52 4.87 -20.25 -0.07
N VAL A 53 5.72 -20.35 -1.09
CA VAL A 53 5.46 -21.08 -2.34
C VAL A 53 6.35 -22.32 -2.34
N ASP A 54 5.74 -23.51 -2.30
CA ASP A 54 6.45 -24.78 -2.07
C ASP A 54 7.55 -25.12 -3.09
N TYR A 55 7.56 -24.45 -4.25
CA TYR A 55 8.60 -24.56 -5.26
C TYR A 55 8.65 -23.29 -6.12
N PRO A 56 9.83 -22.73 -6.43
CA PRO A 56 9.92 -21.56 -7.31
C PRO A 56 9.25 -21.86 -8.67
N PRO A 57 8.61 -20.86 -9.29
CA PRO A 57 8.01 -21.02 -10.61
C PRO A 57 9.09 -21.34 -11.65
N LYS A 58 8.66 -21.85 -12.81
CA LYS A 58 9.53 -21.82 -13.99
C LYS A 58 9.68 -20.37 -14.41
N PHE A 59 10.88 -19.82 -14.29
CA PHE A 59 11.12 -18.45 -14.70
C PHE A 59 11.36 -18.34 -16.21
N PRO A 60 10.93 -17.24 -16.85
CA PRO A 60 11.34 -16.95 -18.21
C PRO A 60 12.86 -16.65 -18.29
N ASN A 61 13.45 -16.82 -19.47
CA ASN A 61 14.90 -16.67 -19.67
C ASN A 61 15.46 -15.28 -19.30
N ASN A 62 14.60 -14.26 -19.27
CA ASN A 62 14.94 -12.87 -18.93
C ASN A 62 14.48 -12.49 -17.52
N TYR A 63 14.39 -13.46 -16.59
CA TYR A 63 14.01 -13.19 -15.20
C TYR A 63 15.25 -12.97 -14.30
N PRO A 64 15.21 -11.98 -13.38
CA PRO A 64 14.14 -10.99 -13.21
C PRO A 64 14.05 -10.06 -14.42
N PRO A 65 12.86 -9.50 -14.74
CA PRO A 65 12.73 -8.53 -15.82
C PRO A 65 13.67 -7.35 -15.61
N GLU A 66 14.06 -6.70 -16.70
CA GLU A 66 14.95 -5.55 -16.68
C GLU A 66 14.44 -4.49 -15.70
N PHE A 67 15.33 -4.02 -14.84
CA PHE A 67 15.00 -3.05 -13.82
C PHE A 67 14.75 -1.68 -14.45
N PRO A 68 13.69 -0.94 -14.08
CA PRO A 68 13.42 0.38 -14.65
C PRO A 68 14.59 1.33 -14.47
N ALA A 69 15.04 1.98 -15.54
CA ALA A 69 16.15 2.91 -15.47
C ALA A 69 15.85 4.11 -14.54
N LEU A 70 16.55 4.16 -13.39
CA LEU A 70 16.49 5.23 -12.40
C LEU A 70 17.84 5.94 -12.30
N ASP A 71 17.83 7.26 -12.12
CA ASP A 71 19.04 8.00 -11.77
C ASP A 71 19.47 7.70 -10.33
N GLY A 72 20.77 7.84 -10.06
CA GLY A 72 21.37 7.51 -8.76
C GLY A 72 20.77 8.31 -7.60
N ASP A 73 20.37 9.58 -7.82
CA ASP A 73 19.77 10.43 -6.79
C ASP A 73 18.36 9.96 -6.43
N SER A 74 17.56 9.58 -7.43
CA SER A 74 16.24 8.99 -7.24
C SER A 74 16.32 7.68 -6.47
N LEU A 75 17.27 6.80 -6.82
CA LEU A 75 17.48 5.57 -6.08
C LEU A 75 17.97 5.85 -4.65
N TYR A 76 18.86 6.81 -4.45
CA TYR A 76 19.36 7.21 -3.13
C TYR A 76 18.24 7.61 -2.16
N LYS A 77 17.18 8.26 -2.65
CA LYS A 77 16.01 8.64 -1.84
C LYS A 77 15.32 7.43 -1.19
N ALA A 78 15.26 6.29 -1.87
CA ALA A 78 14.70 5.04 -1.32
C ALA A 78 15.49 4.52 -0.11
N TYR A 79 16.78 4.85 0.00
CA TYR A 79 17.62 4.47 1.14
C TYR A 79 17.68 5.53 2.25
N MET A 80 17.20 6.75 1.99
CA MET A 80 17.25 7.87 2.93
C MET A 80 16.07 7.88 3.89
N ARG A 81 16.37 7.98 5.19
CA ARG A 81 15.36 7.93 6.27
C ARG A 81 14.24 8.97 6.17
N SER A 82 14.48 10.12 5.54
CA SER A 82 13.52 11.22 5.44
C SER A 82 12.46 10.97 4.36
N GLU A 83 12.84 10.35 3.25
CA GLU A 83 11.98 10.17 2.07
C GLU A 83 11.49 8.72 1.94
N TYR A 84 12.24 7.74 2.46
CA TYR A 84 11.90 6.33 2.29
C TYR A 84 10.48 6.02 2.75
N LYS A 85 10.00 6.56 3.88
CA LYS A 85 8.68 6.21 4.40
C LYS A 85 7.54 6.54 3.44
N VAL A 86 7.65 7.65 2.71
CA VAL A 86 6.60 8.08 1.78
C VAL A 86 6.63 7.24 0.52
N LEU A 87 7.84 6.90 0.07
CA LEU A 87 8.06 6.08 -1.10
C LEU A 87 7.68 4.61 -0.84
N ASP A 88 8.05 4.10 0.33
CA ASP A 88 7.70 2.78 0.88
C ASP A 88 6.17 2.64 0.91
N TRP A 89 5.51 3.58 1.57
CA TRP A 89 4.05 3.66 1.62
C TRP A 89 3.36 3.73 0.25
N LEU A 90 3.98 4.41 -0.71
CA LEU A 90 3.48 4.48 -2.08
C LEU A 90 3.69 3.16 -2.83
N GLY A 91 4.85 2.53 -2.66
CA GLY A 91 5.20 1.27 -3.29
C GLY A 91 4.40 0.09 -2.78
N ASP A 92 4.12 0.03 -1.48
CA ASP A 92 3.20 -0.92 -0.84
C ASP A 92 1.85 -0.93 -1.57
N ALA A 93 1.21 0.24 -1.70
CA ALA A 93 -0.07 0.38 -2.39
C ALA A 93 0.00 0.00 -3.88
N VAL A 94 1.13 0.25 -4.55
CA VAL A 94 1.32 -0.17 -5.95
C VAL A 94 1.42 -1.69 -6.04
N ILE A 95 2.23 -2.32 -5.19
CA ILE A 95 2.42 -3.78 -5.17
C ILE A 95 1.08 -4.47 -4.92
N GLU A 96 0.29 -4.01 -3.93
CA GLU A 96 -1.04 -4.55 -3.66
C GLU A 96 -1.97 -4.44 -4.89
N ALA A 97 -2.00 -3.29 -5.55
CA ALA A 97 -2.82 -3.08 -6.74
C ALA A 97 -2.36 -3.96 -7.92
N VAL A 98 -1.05 -4.09 -8.15
CA VAL A 98 -0.50 -4.95 -9.22
C VAL A 98 -0.80 -6.42 -8.95
N LEU A 99 -0.62 -6.90 -7.71
CA LEU A 99 -0.93 -8.28 -7.33
C LEU A 99 -2.43 -8.56 -7.47
N SER A 100 -3.30 -7.62 -7.06
CA SER A 100 -4.74 -7.74 -7.24
C SER A 100 -5.13 -7.83 -8.72
N LEU A 101 -4.54 -6.99 -9.58
CA LEU A 101 -4.73 -7.05 -11.03
C LEU A 101 -4.20 -8.36 -11.64
N ALA A 102 -3.00 -8.77 -11.25
CA ALA A 102 -2.41 -10.01 -11.71
C ALA A 102 -3.24 -11.23 -11.29
N MET A 103 -3.97 -11.18 -10.18
CA MET A 103 -4.86 -12.26 -9.72
C MET A 103 -6.30 -12.16 -10.26
N TYR A 104 -6.70 -11.02 -10.83
CA TYR A 104 -8.07 -10.80 -11.32
C TYR A 104 -8.58 -11.85 -12.33
N PRO A 105 -7.80 -12.33 -13.33
CA PRO A 105 -8.29 -13.38 -14.23
C PRO A 105 -8.74 -14.65 -13.50
N THR A 106 -8.04 -15.04 -12.42
CA THR A 106 -8.45 -16.16 -11.55
C THR A 106 -9.74 -15.84 -10.80
N LEU A 107 -9.90 -14.61 -10.32
CA LEU A 107 -11.14 -14.17 -9.64
C LEU A 107 -12.35 -14.24 -10.58
N SER A 108 -12.18 -13.98 -11.87
CA SER A 108 -13.26 -14.08 -12.85
C SER A 108 -13.61 -15.52 -13.25
N ALA A 109 -12.67 -16.45 -13.10
CA ALA A 109 -12.83 -17.86 -13.46
C ALA A 109 -13.35 -18.71 -12.28
N CYS A 110 -12.99 -18.38 -11.04
CA CYS A 110 -13.39 -19.10 -9.84
C CYS A 110 -14.86 -18.84 -9.48
N THR A 111 -15.74 -19.72 -9.93
CA THR A 111 -17.16 -19.80 -9.56
C THR A 111 -17.41 -20.39 -8.17
N GLN A 112 -16.37 -20.90 -7.49
CA GLN A 112 -16.52 -21.62 -6.22
C GLN A 112 -16.16 -20.77 -4.99
N PRO A 113 -17.05 -20.67 -3.98
CA PRO A 113 -16.84 -19.91 -2.75
C PRO A 113 -15.85 -20.55 -1.76
N ILE A 114 -15.20 -21.67 -2.10
CA ILE A 114 -14.40 -22.51 -1.19
C ILE A 114 -12.88 -22.27 -1.32
N ALA A 115 -12.42 -21.55 -2.35
CA ALA A 115 -11.00 -21.26 -2.50
C ALA A 115 -10.51 -20.30 -1.38
N PRO A 116 -9.33 -20.53 -0.76
CA PRO A 116 -8.79 -19.61 0.24
C PRO A 116 -8.68 -18.21 -0.35
N PRO A 117 -9.10 -17.17 0.38
CA PRO A 117 -9.34 -15.87 -0.19
C PRO A 117 -8.06 -15.34 -0.84
N MET A 118 -8.15 -14.78 -2.05
CA MET A 118 -7.02 -14.20 -2.78
C MET A 118 -6.19 -13.22 -1.93
N SER A 119 -6.79 -12.63 -0.91
CA SER A 119 -6.10 -11.84 0.11
C SER A 119 -4.94 -12.58 0.77
N GLU A 120 -5.02 -13.89 0.99
CA GLU A 120 -3.92 -14.69 1.55
C GLU A 120 -2.76 -14.80 0.57
N LEU A 121 -3.04 -15.02 -0.71
CA LEU A 121 -2.00 -15.12 -1.73
C LEU A 121 -1.37 -13.75 -2.01
N CYS A 122 -2.18 -12.70 -2.12
CA CYS A 122 -1.69 -11.33 -2.21
C CYS A 122 -0.83 -11.00 -0.99
N SER A 123 -1.28 -11.30 0.23
CA SER A 123 -0.53 -11.05 1.47
C SER A 123 0.79 -11.82 1.52
N SER A 124 0.80 -13.04 0.97
CA SER A 124 1.99 -13.89 0.85
C SER A 124 3.03 -13.28 -0.10
N LEU A 125 2.61 -12.84 -1.29
CA LEU A 125 3.47 -12.20 -2.31
C LEU A 125 3.78 -10.72 -2.02
N ALA A 126 2.99 -10.05 -1.19
CA ALA A 126 3.30 -8.72 -0.65
C ALA A 126 4.07 -8.80 0.67
N SER A 127 4.41 -10.00 1.15
CA SER A 127 5.09 -10.13 2.44
C SER A 127 6.50 -9.55 2.36
N ASN A 128 6.91 -8.90 3.46
CA ASN A 128 8.27 -8.41 3.65
C ASN A 128 9.36 -9.47 3.40
N ILE A 129 9.04 -10.75 3.63
CA ILE A 129 9.94 -11.86 3.34
C ILE A 129 10.07 -12.03 1.83
N PHE A 130 8.96 -12.12 1.10
CA PHE A 130 8.98 -12.26 -0.36
C PHE A 130 9.64 -11.05 -1.04
N LEU A 131 9.28 -9.83 -0.64
CA LEU A 131 9.86 -8.62 -1.20
C LEU A 131 11.37 -8.49 -0.90
N CYS A 132 11.83 -8.98 0.26
CA CYS A 132 13.26 -9.12 0.53
C CYS A 132 13.97 -10.01 -0.50
N HIS A 133 13.35 -11.11 -0.92
CA HIS A 133 13.93 -11.97 -1.95
C HIS A 133 14.07 -11.26 -3.29
N LEU A 134 13.05 -10.50 -3.70
CA LEU A 134 13.13 -9.65 -4.90
C LEU A 134 14.23 -8.59 -4.77
N THR A 135 14.39 -8.01 -3.58
CA THR A 135 15.47 -7.07 -3.27
C THR A 135 16.84 -7.69 -3.51
N LEU A 136 17.03 -8.92 -3.03
CA LEU A 136 18.28 -9.67 -3.18
C LEU A 136 18.54 -10.08 -4.62
N LEU A 137 17.50 -10.49 -5.33
CA LEU A 137 17.57 -10.90 -6.73
C LEU A 137 18.07 -9.76 -7.63
N TYR A 138 17.66 -8.53 -7.34
CA TYR A 138 18.16 -7.33 -8.03
C TYR A 138 19.48 -6.79 -7.47
N GLY A 139 20.04 -7.39 -6.40
CA GLY A 139 21.27 -6.89 -5.77
C GLY A 139 21.11 -5.56 -5.02
N LEU A 140 19.89 -5.13 -4.72
CA LEU A 140 19.57 -3.81 -4.15
C LEU A 140 20.10 -3.63 -2.72
N GLN A 141 20.34 -4.72 -2.00
CA GLN A 141 20.97 -4.73 -0.68
C GLN A 141 22.39 -4.15 -0.68
N LEU A 142 23.09 -4.23 -1.82
CA LEU A 142 24.47 -3.74 -1.95
C LEU A 142 24.56 -2.22 -1.88
N HIS A 143 23.44 -1.54 -2.15
CA HIS A 143 23.35 -0.08 -2.09
C HIS A 143 22.87 0.43 -0.74
N ASP A 144 22.49 -0.45 0.21
CA ASP A 144 22.14 -0.04 1.56
C ASP A 144 23.40 0.35 2.37
N PRO A 145 23.52 1.60 2.84
CA PRO A 145 24.66 2.06 3.63
C PRO A 145 24.89 1.28 4.93
N ARG A 146 23.89 0.52 5.42
CA ARG A 146 24.05 -0.35 6.59
C ARG A 146 24.72 -1.67 6.24
N THR A 147 24.32 -2.29 5.14
CA THR A 147 24.93 -3.51 4.61
C THR A 147 26.39 -3.26 4.26
N ALA A 148 26.69 -2.11 3.63
CA ALA A 148 28.06 -1.67 3.35
C ALA A 148 28.96 -1.48 4.60
N ARG A 149 28.38 -1.54 5.81
CA ARG A 149 29.12 -1.46 7.10
C ARG A 149 29.14 -2.82 7.82
N GLY A 150 28.94 -3.92 7.11
CA GLY A 150 28.92 -5.28 7.66
C GLY A 150 27.78 -5.55 8.65
N ARG A 151 26.69 -4.77 8.59
CA ARG A 151 25.51 -5.04 9.42
C ARG A 151 24.62 -6.08 8.74
N PRO A 152 24.04 -7.03 9.50
CA PRO A 152 23.13 -8.02 8.93
C PRO A 152 21.94 -7.34 8.26
N THR A 153 21.59 -7.84 7.08
CA THR A 153 20.37 -7.52 6.34
C THR A 153 19.17 -8.14 7.05
N PHE A 154 18.14 -7.32 7.29
CA PHE A 154 16.90 -7.79 7.91
C PHE A 154 15.80 -7.84 6.84
N PRO A 155 15.03 -8.94 6.73
CA PRO A 155 14.00 -9.09 5.69
C PRO A 155 13.05 -7.90 5.61
N LYS A 156 12.54 -7.45 6.76
CA LYS A 156 11.67 -6.26 6.83
C LYS A 156 12.30 -5.04 6.15
N ARG A 157 13.55 -4.71 6.47
CA ARG A 157 14.20 -3.52 5.90
C ARG A 157 14.41 -3.65 4.39
N MET A 158 14.67 -4.86 3.89
CA MET A 158 14.84 -5.08 2.46
C MET A 158 13.49 -5.00 1.74
N GLY A 159 12.42 -5.57 2.30
CA GLY A 159 11.05 -5.36 1.85
C GLY A 159 10.68 -3.88 1.78
N ASP A 160 10.83 -3.14 2.88
CA ASP A 160 10.59 -1.69 2.95
C ASP A 160 11.41 -0.92 1.87
N ILE A 161 12.64 -1.37 1.55
CA ILE A 161 13.48 -0.74 0.50
C ILE A 161 12.94 -1.06 -0.90
N PHE A 162 12.49 -2.29 -1.13
CA PHE A 162 11.90 -2.68 -2.41
C PHE A 162 10.61 -1.89 -2.66
N GLU A 163 9.73 -1.79 -1.66
CA GLU A 163 8.55 -0.93 -1.68
C GLU A 163 8.95 0.52 -1.98
N ALA A 164 9.95 1.06 -1.27
CA ALA A 164 10.42 2.42 -1.54
C ALA A 164 10.91 2.61 -2.98
N ILE A 165 11.60 1.63 -3.54
CA ILE A 165 12.07 1.66 -4.93
C ILE A 165 10.89 1.63 -5.91
N VAL A 166 9.86 0.81 -5.66
CA VAL A 166 8.61 0.83 -6.44
C VAL A 166 7.98 2.22 -6.38
N GLY A 167 7.93 2.85 -5.20
CA GLY A 167 7.46 4.22 -5.05
C GLY A 167 8.27 5.23 -5.86
N VAL A 168 9.60 5.08 -5.92
CA VAL A 168 10.47 5.91 -6.78
C VAL A 168 10.16 5.68 -8.26
N CYS A 169 10.02 4.43 -8.69
CA CYS A 169 9.64 4.09 -10.06
C CYS A 169 8.32 4.77 -10.44
N LEU A 170 7.30 4.70 -9.57
CA LEU A 170 6.01 5.34 -9.82
C LEU A 170 6.18 6.86 -9.99
N GLN A 171 6.95 7.52 -9.12
CA GLN A 171 7.15 8.97 -9.18
C GLN A 171 7.99 9.43 -10.39
N ARG A 172 8.96 8.62 -10.82
CA ARG A 172 9.94 9.03 -11.84
C ARG A 172 9.63 8.53 -13.24
N ARG A 173 9.06 7.33 -13.35
CA ARG A 173 8.78 6.64 -14.60
C ARG A 173 7.29 6.58 -14.92
N GLY A 174 6.43 6.92 -13.96
CA GLY A 174 5.00 6.89 -14.10
C GLY A 174 4.41 5.50 -13.86
N TYR A 175 3.08 5.45 -13.88
CA TYR A 175 2.32 4.25 -13.57
C TYR A 175 2.56 3.14 -14.59
N SER A 176 2.42 3.40 -15.89
CA SER A 176 2.47 2.36 -16.92
C SER A 176 3.80 1.60 -16.95
N VAL A 177 4.93 2.30 -16.78
CA VAL A 177 6.26 1.67 -16.74
C VAL A 177 6.42 0.82 -15.47
N THR A 178 5.97 1.35 -14.33
CA THR A 178 6.06 0.66 -13.04
C THR A 178 5.18 -0.59 -13.01
N LEU A 179 3.95 -0.47 -13.52
CA LEU A 179 3.00 -1.57 -13.65
C LEU A 179 3.57 -2.68 -14.55
N GLY A 180 4.02 -2.35 -15.77
CA GLY A 180 4.51 -3.35 -16.72
C GLY A 180 5.73 -4.11 -16.18
N TRP A 181 6.64 -3.42 -15.48
CA TRP A 181 7.77 -4.04 -14.80
C TRP A 181 7.30 -5.00 -13.69
N LEU A 182 6.42 -4.55 -12.79
CA LEU A 182 5.94 -5.38 -11.69
C LEU A 182 5.08 -6.55 -12.14
N GLN A 183 4.25 -6.38 -13.18
CA GLN A 183 3.50 -7.48 -13.78
C GLN A 183 4.46 -8.56 -14.29
N SER A 184 5.48 -8.17 -15.06
CA SER A 184 6.50 -9.11 -15.54
C SER A 184 7.26 -9.79 -14.39
N LEU A 185 7.44 -9.09 -13.26
CA LEU A 185 8.14 -9.60 -12.09
C LEU A 185 7.29 -10.59 -11.30
N PHE A 186 6.00 -10.31 -11.11
CA PHE A 186 5.10 -11.13 -10.31
C PHE A 186 4.43 -12.27 -11.10
N ASP A 187 4.29 -12.15 -12.43
CA ASP A 187 3.56 -13.10 -13.27
C ASP A 187 3.99 -14.57 -13.08
N PRO A 188 5.30 -14.91 -13.04
CA PRO A 188 5.71 -16.30 -12.80
C PRO A 188 5.23 -16.82 -11.44
N TRP A 189 5.28 -15.98 -10.40
CA TRP A 189 4.89 -16.34 -9.04
C TRP A 189 3.38 -16.48 -8.90
N VAL A 190 2.63 -15.57 -9.51
CA VAL A 190 1.16 -15.61 -9.55
C VAL A 190 0.69 -16.83 -10.33
N SER A 191 1.24 -17.09 -11.51
CA SER A 191 0.96 -18.30 -12.30
C SER A 191 1.24 -19.57 -11.48
N ARG A 192 2.39 -19.68 -10.83
CA ARG A 192 2.72 -20.86 -10.02
C ARG A 192 1.80 -21.05 -8.82
N ALA A 193 1.47 -19.97 -8.12
CA ALA A 193 0.54 -20.03 -7.02
C ALA A 193 -0.87 -20.47 -7.46
N ARG A 194 -1.28 -20.13 -8.70
CA ARG A 194 -2.51 -20.64 -9.33
C ARG A 194 -2.41 -22.14 -9.62
N GLU A 195 -1.34 -22.58 -10.29
CA GLU A 195 -1.12 -24.01 -10.61
C GLU A 195 -1.18 -24.91 -9.36
N GLN A 196 -0.56 -24.48 -8.27
CA GLN A 196 -0.56 -25.22 -7.00
C GLN A 196 -1.98 -25.39 -6.42
N ARG A 197 -2.86 -24.42 -6.66
CA ARG A 197 -4.25 -24.44 -6.18
C ARG A 197 -5.18 -25.24 -7.09
N GLU A 198 -5.01 -25.11 -8.39
CA GLU A 198 -5.89 -25.74 -9.40
C GLU A 198 -5.50 -27.20 -9.69
N GLY A 199 -4.36 -27.68 -9.16
CA GLY A 199 -3.88 -29.07 -9.34
C GLY A 199 -3.51 -29.41 -10.79
N THR A 200 -3.55 -28.43 -11.69
CA THR A 200 -3.25 -28.55 -13.12
C THR A 200 -2.42 -27.36 -13.58
N PRO A 201 -1.48 -27.55 -14.53
CA PRO A 201 -0.71 -26.45 -15.09
C PRO A 201 -1.64 -25.53 -15.89
N PHE A 202 -1.80 -24.29 -15.42
CA PHE A 202 -2.54 -23.26 -16.12
C PHE A 202 -1.68 -22.72 -17.26
N VAL A 203 -2.04 -23.04 -18.51
CA VAL A 203 -1.49 -22.33 -19.66
C VAL A 203 -2.10 -20.93 -19.64
N CYS A 204 -1.29 -19.88 -19.62
CA CYS A 204 -1.75 -18.49 -19.75
C CYS A 204 -2.38 -18.29 -21.14
N GLY A 205 -3.61 -18.73 -21.23
CA GLY A 205 -4.57 -18.57 -22.29
C GLY A 205 -5.86 -18.70 -21.53
N VAL A 206 -6.31 -17.59 -20.93
CA VAL A 206 -7.73 -17.47 -20.61
C VAL A 206 -8.42 -17.94 -21.88
N ASP A 207 -9.23 -19.00 -21.81
CA ASP A 207 -10.07 -19.35 -22.93
C ASP A 207 -11.02 -18.17 -23.07
N GLN A 208 -10.58 -17.17 -23.83
CA GLN A 208 -11.21 -15.88 -23.98
C GLN A 208 -12.63 -16.12 -24.48
N SER A 209 -12.85 -17.23 -25.21
CA SER A 209 -14.15 -17.71 -25.64
C SER A 209 -15.08 -18.11 -24.49
N LEU A 210 -14.57 -18.68 -23.39
CA LEU A 210 -15.38 -19.12 -22.23
C LEU A 210 -15.72 -17.94 -21.32
N TYR A 211 -14.78 -16.99 -21.17
CA TYR A 211 -15.05 -15.69 -20.55
C TYR A 211 -16.08 -14.90 -21.38
N GLU A 212 -15.85 -14.76 -22.69
CA GLU A 212 -16.81 -14.12 -23.61
C GLU A 212 -18.17 -14.82 -23.62
N HIS A 213 -18.23 -16.15 -23.51
CA HIS A 213 -19.49 -16.89 -23.46
C HIS A 213 -20.28 -16.61 -22.18
N ARG A 214 -19.64 -16.64 -21.00
CA ARG A 214 -20.27 -16.26 -19.72
C ARG A 214 -20.72 -14.80 -19.72
N MET A 215 -19.92 -13.93 -20.34
CA MET A 215 -20.26 -12.52 -20.53
C MET A 215 -21.46 -12.33 -21.49
N ARG A 216 -21.67 -13.20 -22.48
CA ARG A 216 -22.87 -13.20 -23.34
C ARG A 216 -24.14 -13.69 -22.64
N VAL A 217 -24.06 -14.61 -21.68
CA VAL A 217 -25.26 -15.04 -20.91
C VAL A 217 -25.84 -13.87 -20.10
N LEU A 218 -25.01 -12.92 -19.69
CA LEU A 218 -25.43 -11.69 -18.99
C LEU A 218 -26.14 -10.67 -19.91
N THR A 219 -25.87 -10.65 -21.22
CA THR A 219 -26.52 -9.71 -22.16
C THR A 219 -27.98 -10.06 -22.46
N ASP A 220 -28.38 -11.32 -22.26
CA ASP A 220 -29.74 -11.78 -22.50
C ASP A 220 -30.70 -11.51 -21.33
N VAL A 221 -30.19 -11.03 -20.19
CA VAL A 221 -30.99 -10.61 -19.04
C VAL A 221 -31.20 -9.09 -19.11
N PRO A 222 -32.39 -8.60 -19.54
CA PRO A 222 -32.63 -7.19 -19.72
C PRO A 222 -32.34 -6.42 -18.42
N LEU A 223 -31.56 -5.34 -18.52
CA LEU A 223 -31.52 -4.33 -17.46
C LEU A 223 -32.96 -3.88 -17.23
N ALA A 224 -33.44 -3.94 -15.98
CA ALA A 224 -34.75 -3.40 -15.64
C ALA A 224 -34.85 -1.99 -16.24
N PRO A 225 -35.95 -1.65 -16.92
CA PRO A 225 -36.09 -0.36 -17.58
C PRO A 225 -35.79 0.74 -16.57
N ARG A 226 -34.99 1.74 -17.00
CA ARG A 226 -34.79 2.99 -16.24
C ARG A 226 -36.17 3.56 -15.95
N ASP A 227 -36.67 3.36 -14.74
CA ASP A 227 -37.83 4.09 -14.29
C ASP A 227 -37.33 5.45 -13.80
N ASP A 228 -37.24 6.41 -14.74
CA ASP A 228 -36.84 7.80 -14.47
C ASP A 228 -37.77 8.49 -13.44
N ARG A 229 -38.83 7.82 -12.99
CA ARG A 229 -39.81 8.32 -12.01
C ARG A 229 -39.67 7.71 -10.61
N LEU A 230 -38.91 6.63 -10.44
CA LEU A 230 -38.77 5.97 -9.14
C LEU A 230 -37.63 6.58 -8.32
N LEU A 231 -38.06 7.52 -7.47
CA LEU A 231 -37.43 8.06 -6.26
C LEU A 231 -35.93 8.35 -6.41
N SER A 232 -35.62 9.56 -6.86
CA SER A 232 -34.36 10.19 -6.51
C SER A 232 -34.09 9.99 -5.02
N LEU A 233 -33.04 9.26 -4.66
CA LEU A 233 -32.33 9.54 -3.43
C LEU A 233 -31.74 10.92 -3.68
N ASP A 234 -32.55 11.95 -3.42
CA ASP A 234 -32.09 13.32 -3.36
C ASP A 234 -31.21 13.38 -2.11
N CYS A 235 -29.96 12.94 -2.25
CA CYS A 235 -28.86 13.42 -1.43
C CYS A 235 -28.74 14.91 -1.74
N LEU A 236 -29.66 15.70 -1.18
CA LEU A 236 -29.73 17.12 -1.38
C LEU A 236 -28.59 17.71 -0.55
N VAL A 237 -27.51 18.09 -1.24
CA VAL A 237 -26.50 18.99 -0.67
C VAL A 237 -27.18 20.35 -0.55
N VAL A 238 -27.84 20.59 0.59
CA VAL A 238 -28.42 21.91 0.90
C VAL A 238 -27.38 22.68 1.68
N ASP A 239 -26.96 23.82 1.15
CA ASP A 239 -25.97 24.73 1.77
C ASP A 239 -24.62 24.05 2.10
N GLY A 240 -24.14 23.17 1.22
CA GLY A 240 -22.86 22.47 1.42
C GLY A 240 -22.89 21.37 2.50
N THR A 241 -24.07 21.01 3.00
CA THR A 241 -24.27 19.94 3.97
C THR A 241 -25.03 18.78 3.33
N LEU A 242 -24.49 17.57 3.39
CA LEU A 242 -25.18 16.38 2.85
C LEU A 242 -26.37 16.03 3.76
N ARG A 243 -27.58 16.45 3.39
CA ARG A 243 -28.81 16.10 4.11
C ARG A 243 -29.49 14.95 3.39
N THR A 244 -29.58 13.80 4.05
CA THR A 244 -30.27 12.63 3.53
C THR A 244 -31.77 12.73 3.83
N ALA A 245 -32.56 13.13 2.84
CA ALA A 245 -34.01 13.11 2.94
C ALA A 245 -34.58 11.89 2.20
N LEU A 246 -34.71 10.76 2.89
CA LEU A 246 -35.78 9.84 2.53
C LEU A 246 -37.09 10.46 3.04
N ARG A 247 -38.08 10.63 2.16
CA ARG A 247 -39.45 10.97 2.59
C ARG A 247 -39.94 9.85 3.51
N GLY A 248 -39.88 10.09 4.83
CA GLY A 248 -40.58 9.29 5.84
C GLY A 248 -39.78 8.25 6.62
N GLY A 249 -38.45 8.22 6.55
CA GLY A 249 -37.64 7.27 7.34
C GLY A 249 -36.28 7.83 7.72
N ASP A 250 -35.91 7.69 8.99
CA ASP A 250 -34.62 8.09 9.53
C ASP A 250 -33.54 7.07 9.09
N ILE A 251 -32.60 7.49 8.24
CA ILE A 251 -31.51 6.62 7.77
C ILE A 251 -30.61 6.17 8.92
N SER A 252 -30.54 6.95 10.02
CA SER A 252 -29.83 6.54 11.24
C SER A 252 -30.33 5.19 11.77
N ALA A 253 -31.65 4.97 11.73
CA ALA A 253 -32.28 3.72 12.17
C ALA A 253 -32.00 2.53 11.22
N ALA A 254 -31.84 2.77 9.92
CA ALA A 254 -31.59 1.71 8.93
C ALA A 254 -30.11 1.33 8.81
N ILE A 255 -29.21 2.26 9.13
CA ILE A 255 -27.77 2.10 8.96
C ILE A 255 -27.04 1.74 10.27
N GLY A 256 -27.74 1.84 11.41
CA GLY A 256 -27.18 1.57 12.73
C GLY A 256 -26.29 2.73 13.17
N ASP A 257 -26.66 3.35 14.30
CA ASP A 257 -26.05 4.58 14.83
C ASP A 257 -24.51 4.53 14.93
N ASN A 258 -23.92 3.35 15.10
CA ASN A 258 -22.48 3.18 15.32
C ASN A 258 -21.58 3.40 14.08
N CYS A 259 -22.12 3.41 12.85
CA CYS A 259 -21.29 3.50 11.64
C CYS A 259 -21.01 4.95 11.20
N TRP A 260 -21.94 5.88 11.45
CA TRP A 260 -21.81 7.30 11.05
C TRP A 260 -21.18 8.19 12.12
N GLU A 261 -21.20 7.80 13.40
CA GLU A 261 -20.56 8.55 14.49
C GLU A 261 -19.07 8.87 14.24
N LYS A 262 -18.42 8.15 13.32
CA LYS A 262 -17.01 8.36 12.96
C LYS A 262 -16.78 9.40 11.86
N LEU A 263 -17.81 9.78 11.10
CA LEU A 263 -17.70 10.60 9.89
C LEU A 263 -18.63 11.83 9.98
N ASP A 264 -18.06 13.01 10.26
CA ASP A 264 -18.84 14.26 10.32
C ASP A 264 -18.98 14.89 8.92
N VAL A 265 -19.89 14.32 8.14
CA VAL A 265 -20.15 14.67 6.73
C VAL A 265 -20.53 16.15 6.52
N SER A 266 -21.02 16.81 7.57
CA SER A 266 -21.47 18.20 7.51
C SER A 266 -20.33 19.21 7.29
N ARG A 267 -19.08 18.78 7.48
CA ARG A 267 -17.89 19.63 7.43
C ARG A 267 -17.09 19.48 6.14
N VAL A 268 -17.59 18.73 5.17
CA VAL A 268 -16.94 18.53 3.88
C VAL A 268 -17.61 19.41 2.84
N HIS A 269 -16.89 20.41 2.33
CA HIS A 269 -17.38 21.25 1.25
C HIS A 269 -17.32 20.48 -0.08
N LEU A 270 -18.49 20.18 -0.64
CA LEU A 270 -18.66 19.52 -1.93
C LEU A 270 -19.13 20.53 -2.98
N SER A 271 -18.65 20.42 -4.22
CA SER A 271 -19.14 21.23 -5.35
C SER A 271 -20.55 20.82 -5.76
N GLU A 272 -21.31 21.69 -6.43
CA GLU A 272 -22.64 21.36 -6.96
C GLU A 272 -22.62 20.20 -7.97
N GLU A 273 -21.51 20.02 -8.71
CA GLU A 273 -21.32 18.91 -9.65
C GLU A 273 -20.90 17.58 -8.98
N TYR A 274 -20.87 17.54 -7.64
CA TYR A 274 -20.45 16.36 -6.89
C TYR A 274 -21.64 15.43 -6.59
N PRO A 275 -21.52 14.11 -6.79
CA PRO A 275 -20.38 13.37 -7.32
C PRO A 275 -20.44 13.27 -8.84
N ARG A 276 -19.27 13.29 -9.48
CA ARG A 276 -19.18 13.01 -10.92
C ARG A 276 -19.28 11.51 -11.15
N LEU A 277 -20.24 11.11 -11.97
CA LEU A 277 -20.31 9.73 -12.46
C LEU A 277 -18.97 9.39 -13.13
N PRO A 278 -18.47 8.16 -12.97
CA PRO A 278 -17.38 7.70 -13.82
C PRO A 278 -17.82 7.82 -15.29
N PRO A 279 -16.88 7.89 -16.25
CA PRO A 279 -17.19 7.81 -17.67
C PRO A 279 -17.73 6.41 -18.04
N LEU A 280 -18.90 6.07 -17.53
CA LEU A 280 -19.56 4.77 -17.66
C LEU A 280 -20.19 4.56 -19.03
N GLU A 281 -20.33 5.63 -19.83
CA GLU A 281 -20.91 5.56 -21.18
C GLU A 281 -20.11 4.69 -22.14
N ALA A 282 -18.80 4.55 -21.89
CA ALA A 282 -17.93 3.69 -22.68
C ALA A 282 -17.83 2.27 -22.11
N VAL A 283 -18.18 2.07 -20.82
CA VAL A 283 -18.03 0.79 -20.14
C VAL A 283 -18.98 -0.24 -20.73
N ASP A 284 -18.43 -1.40 -21.09
CA ASP A 284 -19.21 -2.54 -21.59
C ASP A 284 -20.31 -2.90 -20.56
N PRO A 285 -21.61 -2.91 -20.98
CA PRO A 285 -22.74 -3.21 -20.11
C PRO A 285 -22.61 -4.52 -19.34
N VAL A 286 -21.86 -5.48 -19.85
CA VAL A 286 -21.64 -6.76 -19.18
C VAL A 286 -20.76 -6.61 -17.96
N PHE A 287 -19.65 -5.86 -18.07
CA PHE A 287 -18.77 -5.59 -16.93
C PHE A 287 -19.51 -4.80 -15.86
N LEU A 288 -20.32 -3.82 -16.29
CA LEU A 288 -21.17 -3.05 -15.38
C LEU A 288 -22.19 -3.93 -14.67
N THR A 289 -22.85 -4.84 -15.40
CA THR A 289 -23.81 -5.79 -14.83
C THR A 289 -23.15 -6.72 -13.80
N ALA A 290 -21.98 -7.27 -14.13
CA ALA A 290 -21.24 -8.15 -13.22
C ALA A 290 -20.76 -7.41 -11.95
N ALA A 291 -20.31 -6.16 -12.07
CA ALA A 291 -19.94 -5.33 -10.91
C ALA A 291 -21.12 -4.97 -10.00
N LEU A 292 -22.33 -4.96 -10.55
CA LEU A 292 -23.57 -4.66 -9.83
C LEU A 292 -24.33 -5.91 -9.37
N THR A 293 -23.80 -7.11 -9.64
CA THR A 293 -24.41 -8.37 -9.22
C THR A 293 -23.77 -8.85 -7.92
N ASP A 294 -24.57 -8.90 -6.86
CA ASP A 294 -24.11 -9.35 -5.55
C ASP A 294 -23.93 -10.88 -5.51
N SER A 295 -23.00 -11.34 -4.66
CA SER A 295 -22.75 -12.77 -4.44
C SER A 295 -23.98 -13.58 -4.00
N THR A 296 -24.93 -12.98 -3.29
CA THR A 296 -26.19 -13.65 -2.91
C THR A 296 -27.06 -13.95 -4.11
N TYR A 297 -27.07 -13.07 -5.11
CA TYR A 297 -27.84 -13.25 -6.35
C TYR A 297 -27.29 -14.46 -7.13
N TYR A 298 -25.97 -14.56 -7.24
CA TYR A 298 -25.29 -15.71 -7.84
C TYR A 298 -25.71 -17.05 -7.21
N LEU A 299 -25.69 -17.12 -5.87
CA LEU A 299 -26.07 -18.36 -5.14
C LEU A 299 -27.52 -18.80 -5.39
N HIS A 300 -28.41 -17.89 -5.80
CA HIS A 300 -29.82 -18.20 -6.05
C HIS A 300 -30.13 -18.54 -7.51
N PHE A 301 -29.44 -17.93 -8.47
CA PHE A 301 -29.76 -18.07 -9.90
C PHE A 301 -28.81 -18.96 -10.70
N GLY A 302 -27.77 -19.52 -10.07
CA GLY A 302 -26.93 -20.58 -10.65
C GLY A 302 -25.53 -20.15 -11.09
N GLU A 303 -24.71 -21.13 -11.47
CA GLU A 303 -23.25 -21.06 -11.64
C GLU A 303 -22.74 -20.19 -12.82
N ASP A 304 -23.64 -19.66 -13.66
CA ASP A 304 -23.28 -18.95 -14.90
C ASP A 304 -23.24 -17.42 -14.78
N VAL A 305 -23.54 -16.85 -13.60
CA VAL A 305 -23.59 -15.39 -13.40
C VAL A 305 -22.28 -14.88 -12.79
N ALA A 306 -21.52 -14.06 -13.52
CA ALA A 306 -20.37 -13.37 -12.91
C ALA A 306 -20.84 -12.41 -11.80
N PHE A 307 -20.21 -12.48 -10.62
CA PHE A 307 -20.53 -11.61 -9.48
C PHE A 307 -19.39 -10.66 -9.12
N ASN A 308 -19.72 -9.63 -8.34
CA ASN A 308 -18.89 -8.45 -8.18
C ASN A 308 -17.60 -8.62 -7.36
N GLU A 309 -17.31 -9.78 -6.79
CA GLU A 309 -16.20 -9.96 -5.83
C GLU A 309 -14.83 -9.68 -6.43
N GLY A 310 -14.57 -10.17 -7.64
CA GLY A 310 -13.30 -9.91 -8.34
C GLY A 310 -13.10 -8.44 -8.63
N PHE A 311 -14.13 -7.78 -9.16
CA PHE A 311 -14.11 -6.33 -9.41
C PHE A 311 -14.01 -5.52 -8.12
N ARG A 312 -14.70 -5.94 -7.07
CA ARG A 312 -14.69 -5.30 -5.74
C ARG A 312 -13.29 -5.31 -5.16
N SER A 313 -12.64 -6.46 -5.15
CA SER A 313 -11.27 -6.60 -4.66
C SER A 313 -10.32 -5.71 -5.46
N LEU A 314 -10.41 -5.76 -6.79
CA LEU A 314 -9.59 -4.93 -7.68
C LEU A 314 -9.79 -3.44 -7.40
N GLY A 315 -11.03 -2.97 -7.44
CA GLY A 315 -11.34 -1.56 -7.23
C GLY A 315 -11.02 -1.07 -5.82
N GLN A 316 -11.11 -1.92 -4.80
CA GLN A 316 -10.65 -1.57 -3.45
C GLN A 316 -9.15 -1.25 -3.43
N HIS A 317 -8.29 -2.10 -4.01
CA HIS A 317 -6.84 -1.86 -4.06
C HIS A 317 -6.50 -0.66 -4.95
N PHE A 318 -7.23 -0.45 -6.05
CA PHE A 318 -7.03 0.70 -6.93
C PHE A 318 -7.50 2.03 -6.31
N LEU A 319 -8.62 2.04 -5.59
CA LEU A 319 -9.04 3.20 -4.80
C LEU A 319 -8.04 3.49 -3.68
N HIS A 320 -7.46 2.44 -3.08
CA HIS A 320 -6.44 2.56 -2.06
C HIS A 320 -5.12 3.14 -2.62
N LEU A 321 -4.69 2.70 -3.80
CA LEU A 321 -3.57 3.31 -4.53
C LEU A 321 -3.86 4.76 -4.92
N ALA A 322 -5.04 5.06 -5.49
CA ALA A 322 -5.43 6.42 -5.85
C ALA A 322 -5.45 7.34 -4.62
N ALA A 323 -6.04 6.91 -3.51
CA ALA A 323 -6.02 7.65 -2.26
C ALA A 323 -4.57 7.89 -1.78
N THR A 324 -3.70 6.88 -1.85
CA THR A 324 -2.28 7.01 -1.50
C THR A 324 -1.59 8.10 -2.33
N VAL A 325 -1.72 8.05 -3.67
CA VAL A 325 -1.17 9.04 -4.60
C VAL A 325 -1.70 10.44 -4.31
N LEU A 326 -3.02 10.57 -4.13
CA LEU A 326 -3.67 11.85 -3.87
C LEU A 326 -3.27 12.44 -2.51
N VAL A 327 -3.12 11.62 -1.47
CA VAL A 327 -2.66 12.10 -0.15
C VAL A 327 -1.22 12.61 -0.21
N VAL A 328 -0.31 11.95 -0.93
CA VAL A 328 1.06 12.47 -1.14
C VAL A 328 1.00 13.82 -1.86
N ARG A 329 0.12 13.97 -2.85
CA ARG A 329 0.00 15.19 -3.67
C ARG A 329 -0.66 16.35 -2.92
N LEU A 330 -1.76 16.09 -2.22
CA LEU A 330 -2.60 17.09 -1.57
C LEU A 330 -2.13 17.44 -0.14
N SER A 331 -1.44 16.50 0.53
CA SER A 331 -0.88 16.72 1.86
C SER A 331 0.61 16.33 1.94
N PRO A 332 1.49 17.01 1.18
CA PRO A 332 2.91 16.68 1.14
C PRO A 332 3.62 16.90 2.47
N ARG A 333 3.09 17.76 3.35
CA ARG A 333 3.68 18.09 4.65
C ARG A 333 3.28 17.15 5.78
N SER A 334 2.27 16.30 5.57
CA SER A 334 1.85 15.32 6.58
C SER A 334 2.97 14.34 6.91
N SER A 335 3.07 13.95 8.18
CA SER A 335 3.88 12.83 8.61
C SER A 335 3.37 11.51 8.04
N SER A 336 4.19 10.46 8.07
CA SER A 336 3.80 9.11 7.64
C SER A 336 2.51 8.63 8.32
N SER A 337 2.42 8.80 9.64
CA SER A 337 1.25 8.39 10.43
C SER A 337 0.00 9.21 10.10
N GLU A 338 0.15 10.51 9.85
CA GLU A 338 -0.99 11.35 9.44
C GLU A 338 -1.49 10.94 8.05
N ARG A 339 -0.59 10.61 7.12
CA ARG A 339 -0.99 10.11 5.80
C ARG A 339 -1.73 8.78 5.89
N ASP A 340 -1.29 7.87 6.78
CA ASP A 340 -2.01 6.63 7.07
C ASP A 340 -3.42 6.89 7.60
N GLU A 341 -3.57 7.83 8.54
CA GLU A 341 -4.86 8.21 9.12
C GLU A 341 -5.79 8.84 8.07
N ILE A 342 -5.27 9.76 7.24
CA ILE A 342 -6.01 10.40 6.15
C ILE A 342 -6.46 9.34 5.14
N ARG A 343 -5.55 8.48 4.68
CA ARG A 343 -5.87 7.40 3.73
C ARG A 343 -6.91 6.46 4.29
N ALA A 344 -6.73 5.99 5.53
CA ALA A 344 -7.68 5.08 6.18
C ALA A 344 -9.09 5.70 6.30
N ALA A 345 -9.18 7.01 6.57
CA ALA A 345 -10.45 7.73 6.56
C ALA A 345 -11.08 7.78 5.16
N CYS A 346 -10.25 7.99 4.13
CA CYS A 346 -10.68 8.14 2.73
C CYS A 346 -10.92 6.80 2.00
N THR A 347 -10.51 5.68 2.59
CA THR A 347 -10.71 4.33 2.03
C THR A 347 -11.52 3.43 2.96
N CYS A 348 -12.28 4.02 3.89
CA CYS A 348 -13.11 3.26 4.82
C CYS A 348 -14.45 2.85 4.18
N ARG A 349 -14.98 1.72 4.64
CA ARG A 349 -16.26 1.16 4.17
C ARG A 349 -17.43 2.14 4.27
N PRO A 350 -17.61 2.91 5.37
CA PRO A 350 -18.71 3.88 5.44
C PRO A 350 -18.62 4.98 4.39
N LEU A 351 -17.42 5.50 4.10
CA LEU A 351 -17.25 6.49 3.04
C LEU A 351 -17.55 5.89 1.67
N PHE A 352 -17.05 4.69 1.36
CA PHE A 352 -17.38 4.03 0.09
C PHE A 352 -18.87 3.76 -0.09
N ALA A 353 -19.59 3.40 0.98
CA ALA A 353 -21.04 3.30 0.93
C ALA A 353 -21.70 4.66 0.67
N LEU A 354 -21.24 5.73 1.32
CA LEU A 354 -21.73 7.08 1.05
C LEU A 354 -21.54 7.46 -0.42
N LEU A 355 -20.35 7.24 -0.97
CA LEU A 355 -20.05 7.51 -2.38
C LEU A 355 -20.93 6.66 -3.32
N GLY A 356 -21.12 5.38 -3.00
CA GLY A 356 -22.02 4.49 -3.73
C GLY A 356 -23.47 4.94 -3.70
N LEU A 357 -23.97 5.39 -2.54
CA LEU A 357 -25.32 5.95 -2.41
C LEU A 357 -25.49 7.22 -3.23
N THR A 358 -24.50 8.12 -3.18
CA THR A 358 -24.53 9.39 -3.89
C THR A 358 -24.46 9.20 -5.41
N LEU A 359 -23.80 8.15 -5.88
CA LEU A 359 -23.81 7.72 -7.28
C LEU A 359 -25.04 6.87 -7.66
N ASN A 360 -26.02 6.73 -6.76
CA ASN A 360 -27.22 5.90 -6.97
C ASN A 360 -26.95 4.42 -7.31
N VAL A 361 -25.77 3.90 -6.96
CA VAL A 361 -25.36 2.51 -7.23
C VAL A 361 -26.37 1.50 -6.65
N HIS A 362 -26.96 1.86 -5.52
CA HIS A 362 -27.97 1.08 -4.83
C HIS A 362 -29.18 0.74 -5.73
N ARG A 363 -29.59 1.62 -6.65
CA ARG A 363 -30.73 1.33 -7.54
C ARG A 363 -30.44 0.31 -8.63
N HIS A 364 -29.16 0.09 -8.90
CA HIS A 364 -28.71 -0.81 -9.94
C HIS A 364 -28.16 -2.13 -9.40
N LEU A 365 -28.09 -2.27 -8.06
CA LEU A 365 -27.63 -3.49 -7.41
C LEU A 365 -28.65 -4.63 -7.60
N ARG A 366 -28.19 -5.73 -8.21
CA ARG A 366 -28.96 -6.97 -8.32
C ARG A 366 -28.69 -7.82 -7.07
N THR A 367 -29.66 -7.84 -6.17
CA THR A 367 -29.66 -8.69 -4.96
C THR A 367 -30.87 -9.62 -4.99
N VAL A 368 -30.80 -10.76 -4.29
CA VAL A 368 -31.96 -11.66 -4.15
C VAL A 368 -33.17 -10.94 -3.55
N ARG A 369 -32.92 -10.02 -2.61
CA ARG A 369 -33.97 -9.25 -1.93
C ARG A 369 -34.63 -8.22 -2.84
N GLY A 370 -33.86 -7.58 -3.73
CA GLY A 370 -34.39 -6.61 -4.69
C GLY A 370 -35.29 -7.22 -5.78
N ALA A 371 -35.22 -8.54 -5.99
CA ALA A 371 -36.11 -9.23 -6.93
C ALA A 371 -37.50 -9.55 -6.35
N ALA A 372 -37.68 -9.44 -5.03
CA ALA A 372 -38.89 -9.89 -4.33
C ALA A 372 -39.78 -8.74 -3.80
N ASP A 373 -39.22 -7.56 -3.48
CA ASP A 373 -39.97 -6.43 -2.91
C ASP A 373 -39.56 -5.09 -3.53
N ASP A 374 -40.55 -4.22 -3.82
CA ASP A 374 -40.36 -2.83 -4.33
C ASP A 374 -39.62 -1.90 -3.35
N THR A 375 -39.34 -2.35 -2.13
CA THR A 375 -38.56 -1.64 -1.11
C THR A 375 -37.23 -2.34 -0.86
N CYS A 376 -36.23 -2.09 -1.69
CA CYS A 376 -34.90 -2.66 -1.53
C CYS A 376 -34.12 -1.91 -0.42
N TRP A 377 -34.04 -2.51 0.77
CA TRP A 377 -33.09 -2.09 1.80
C TRP A 377 -31.71 -2.63 1.46
N ILE A 378 -30.78 -1.73 1.12
CA ILE A 378 -29.40 -2.10 0.78
C ILE A 378 -28.51 -1.83 1.98
N ALA A 379 -27.79 -2.85 2.42
CA ALA A 379 -26.85 -2.69 3.52
C ALA A 379 -25.68 -1.77 3.09
N ILE A 380 -25.13 -0.98 4.03
CA ILE A 380 -23.88 -0.20 3.83
C ILE A 380 -22.84 -1.06 3.11
N GLY A 381 -22.77 -2.32 3.54
CA GLY A 381 -21.79 -3.26 3.07
C GLY A 381 -21.88 -3.57 1.59
N GLU A 382 -23.09 -3.69 1.06
CA GLU A 382 -23.38 -3.99 -0.33
C GLU A 382 -23.13 -2.74 -1.19
N SER A 383 -23.54 -1.56 -0.72
CA SER A 383 -23.28 -0.29 -1.40
C SER A 383 -21.78 0.00 -1.52
N ALA A 384 -21.01 -0.17 -0.44
CA ALA A 384 -19.56 -0.02 -0.48
C ALA A 384 -18.90 -1.05 -1.41
N ALA A 385 -19.35 -2.30 -1.38
CA ALA A 385 -18.84 -3.36 -2.25
C ALA A 385 -19.08 -3.04 -3.74
N ALA A 386 -20.28 -2.59 -4.07
CA ALA A 386 -20.65 -2.20 -5.42
C ALA A 386 -19.89 -0.96 -5.90
N PHE A 387 -19.69 0.04 -5.03
CA PHE A 387 -18.84 1.19 -5.34
C PHE A 387 -17.40 0.76 -5.67
N CYS A 388 -16.81 -0.11 -4.85
CA CYS A 388 -15.49 -0.67 -5.16
C CYS A 388 -15.53 -1.47 -6.47
N ALA A 389 -16.56 -2.27 -6.74
CA ALA A 389 -16.65 -3.02 -7.98
C ALA A 389 -16.72 -2.11 -9.22
N LEU A 390 -17.48 -1.03 -9.15
CA LEU A 390 -17.54 0.00 -10.20
C LEU A 390 -16.19 0.67 -10.40
N ALA A 391 -15.46 0.97 -9.32
CA ALA A 391 -14.11 1.50 -9.40
C ALA A 391 -13.16 0.53 -10.13
N GLY A 392 -13.27 -0.78 -9.85
CA GLY A 392 -12.50 -1.82 -10.51
C GLY A 392 -12.81 -1.92 -12.01
N VAL A 393 -14.09 -1.89 -12.39
CA VAL A 393 -14.51 -1.86 -13.81
C VAL A 393 -14.04 -0.59 -14.51
N THR A 394 -14.17 0.57 -13.84
CA THR A 394 -13.72 1.86 -14.38
C THR A 394 -12.22 1.80 -14.69
N TYR A 395 -11.41 1.27 -13.77
CA TYR A 395 -9.99 1.08 -14.01
C TYR A 395 -9.70 0.12 -15.18
N LEU A 396 -10.36 -1.04 -15.23
CA LEU A 396 -10.13 -2.02 -16.30
C LEU A 396 -10.49 -1.47 -17.69
N HIS A 397 -11.52 -0.62 -17.75
CA HIS A 397 -12.01 -0.08 -19.01
C HIS A 397 -11.25 1.18 -19.45
N ALA A 398 -11.10 2.16 -18.54
CA ALA A 398 -10.54 3.47 -18.86
C ALA A 398 -9.02 3.56 -18.61
N GLY A 399 -8.44 2.58 -17.90
CA GLY A 399 -7.04 2.61 -17.50
C GLY A 399 -6.77 3.57 -16.34
N TRP A 400 -5.50 3.71 -15.98
CA TRP A 400 -5.08 4.40 -14.76
C TRP A 400 -5.31 5.91 -14.76
N ASP A 401 -5.00 6.61 -15.86
CA ASP A 401 -5.04 8.07 -15.86
C ASP A 401 -6.48 8.61 -15.73
N ASP A 402 -7.42 8.02 -16.48
CA ASP A 402 -8.84 8.35 -16.38
C ASP A 402 -9.43 7.92 -15.04
N PHE A 403 -9.07 6.73 -14.56
CA PHE A 403 -9.46 6.27 -13.23
C PHE A 403 -8.96 7.20 -12.12
N LEU A 404 -7.70 7.62 -12.17
CA LEU A 404 -7.12 8.54 -11.20
C LEU A 404 -7.76 9.93 -11.29
N GLY A 405 -8.11 10.39 -12.49
CA GLY A 405 -8.90 11.63 -12.70
C GLY A 405 -10.27 11.55 -12.02
N TRP A 406 -11.00 10.46 -12.24
CA TRP A 406 -12.28 10.21 -11.56
C TRP A 406 -12.11 10.08 -10.03
N ALA A 407 -11.15 9.29 -9.57
CA ALA A 407 -10.86 9.09 -8.15
C ALA A 407 -10.41 10.40 -7.49
N ASN A 408 -9.69 11.27 -8.21
CA ASN A 408 -9.34 12.61 -7.75
C ASN A 408 -10.58 13.44 -7.47
N ASP A 409 -11.52 13.50 -8.40
CA ASP A 409 -12.75 14.27 -8.25
C ASP A 409 -13.58 13.72 -7.08
N MET A 410 -13.61 12.40 -6.91
CA MET A 410 -14.36 11.73 -5.84
C MET A 410 -13.71 11.87 -4.46
N LEU A 411 -12.40 11.66 -4.33
CA LEU A 411 -11.71 11.50 -3.05
C LEU A 411 -11.04 12.78 -2.54
N SER A 412 -10.68 13.73 -3.42
CA SER A 412 -9.94 14.93 -2.99
C SER A 412 -10.66 15.76 -1.93
N PRO A 413 -11.99 16.02 -2.00
CA PRO A 413 -12.68 16.76 -0.94
C PRO A 413 -12.54 16.09 0.43
N TRP A 414 -12.64 14.75 0.48
CA TRP A 414 -12.50 13.97 1.71
C TRP A 414 -11.07 13.95 2.23
N ILE A 415 -10.08 13.85 1.33
CA ILE A 415 -8.66 13.91 1.69
C ILE A 415 -8.32 15.28 2.29
N LEU A 416 -8.79 16.37 1.69
CA LEU A 416 -8.58 17.71 2.18
C LEU A 416 -9.28 17.94 3.53
N ALA A 417 -10.53 17.47 3.67
CA ALA A 417 -11.27 17.56 4.93
C ALA A 417 -10.62 16.72 6.04
N ALA A 418 -10.13 15.51 5.73
CA ALA A 418 -9.40 14.67 6.67
C ALA A 418 -8.06 15.30 7.08
N ALA A 419 -7.32 15.89 6.12
CA ALA A 419 -6.08 16.60 6.38
C ALA A 419 -6.29 17.87 7.23
N ALA A 420 -7.44 18.54 7.06
CA ALA A 420 -7.86 19.68 7.86
C ALA A 420 -8.50 19.29 9.21
N GLU A 421 -8.54 18.00 9.56
CA GLU A 421 -9.21 17.46 10.75
C GLU A 421 -10.71 17.78 10.86
N GLN A 422 -11.34 18.09 9.74
CA GLN A 422 -12.73 18.49 9.70
C GLN A 422 -13.67 17.29 9.79
N PHE A 423 -13.27 16.11 9.31
CA PHE A 423 -14.18 14.98 9.07
C PHE A 423 -14.07 13.81 10.07
N LEU A 424 -12.95 13.70 10.79
CA LEU A 424 -12.76 12.65 11.81
C LEU A 424 -13.51 13.06 13.08
N GLY A 425 -14.79 12.68 13.17
CA GLY A 425 -15.70 13.06 14.27
C GLY A 425 -15.30 12.55 15.66
N ASP A 426 -14.28 11.69 15.74
CA ASP A 426 -13.82 11.16 17.01
C ASP A 426 -13.00 12.22 17.78
N LYS A 427 -13.63 12.88 18.75
CA LYS A 427 -12.92 13.65 19.80
C LYS A 427 -11.79 12.82 20.43
N GLY A 428 -11.92 11.48 20.42
CA GLY A 428 -10.88 10.54 20.79
C GLY A 428 -9.71 10.48 19.81
N ALA A 429 -9.89 10.69 18.51
CA ALA A 429 -8.78 10.78 17.55
C ALA A 429 -7.98 12.09 17.72
N GLN A 430 -8.66 13.23 17.88
CA GLN A 430 -8.01 14.49 18.23
C GLN A 430 -7.30 14.41 19.60
N SER A 431 -7.94 13.81 20.61
CA SER A 431 -7.34 13.57 21.91
C SER A 431 -6.14 12.63 21.84
N ARG A 432 -6.24 11.50 21.10
CA ARG A 432 -5.12 10.57 20.87
C ARG A 432 -3.97 11.24 20.13
N ARG A 433 -4.24 12.12 19.16
CA ARG A 433 -3.22 12.90 18.47
C ARG A 433 -2.58 13.95 19.39
N MET A 434 -3.36 14.67 20.19
CA MET A 434 -2.83 15.61 21.18
C MET A 434 -1.97 14.88 22.22
N HIS A 435 -2.42 13.73 22.74
CA HIS A 435 -1.61 12.88 23.61
C HIS A 435 -0.36 12.33 22.92
N ARG A 436 -0.44 11.97 21.63
CA ARG A 436 0.72 11.53 20.84
C ARG A 436 1.71 12.68 20.63
N LEU A 437 1.26 13.89 20.30
CA LEU A 437 2.10 15.08 20.16
C LEU A 437 2.78 15.44 21.48
N ILE A 438 2.06 15.35 22.60
CA ILE A 438 2.63 15.50 23.95
C ILE A 438 3.70 14.43 24.20
N ALA A 439 3.42 13.17 23.86
CA ALA A 439 4.37 12.07 24.04
C ALA A 439 5.61 12.21 23.13
N GLU A 440 5.44 12.67 21.88
CA GLU A 440 6.52 12.92 20.93
C GLU A 440 7.38 14.11 21.36
N ALA A 441 6.77 15.19 21.85
CA ALA A 441 7.48 16.33 22.44
C ALA A 441 8.30 15.90 23.67
N ALA A 442 7.69 15.13 24.58
CA ALA A 442 8.38 14.58 25.74
C ALA A 442 9.54 13.62 25.35
N ALA A 443 9.35 12.80 24.31
CA ALA A 443 10.39 11.93 23.79
C ALA A 443 11.54 12.72 23.13
N ALA A 444 11.23 13.80 22.42
CA ALA A 444 12.21 14.71 21.83
C ALA A 444 13.02 15.43 22.92
N GLU A 445 12.38 15.91 23.97
CA GLU A 445 13.03 16.53 25.13
C GLU A 445 13.96 15.55 25.85
N LYS A 446 13.49 14.33 26.13
CA LYS A 446 14.33 13.27 26.71
C LYS A 446 15.53 12.95 25.83
N LYS A 447 15.36 12.91 24.51
CA LYS A 447 16.44 12.66 23.56
C LYS A 447 17.45 13.83 23.54
N ALA A 448 16.98 15.07 23.64
CA ALA A 448 17.83 16.25 23.76
C ALA A 448 18.63 16.25 25.06
N ALA A 449 18.00 15.91 26.18
CA ALA A 449 18.68 15.75 27.48
C ALA A 449 19.80 14.69 27.42
N VAL A 450 19.52 13.52 26.85
CA VAL A 450 20.54 12.46 26.66
C VAL A 450 21.65 12.90 25.71
N ALA A 451 21.35 13.70 24.69
CA ALA A 451 22.36 14.24 23.77
C ALA A 451 23.28 15.24 24.48
N GLU A 452 22.72 16.13 25.30
CA GLU A 452 23.49 17.11 26.08
C GLU A 452 24.34 16.43 27.16
N GLU A 453 23.81 15.42 27.85
CA GLU A 453 24.59 14.62 28.81
C GLU A 453 25.79 13.93 28.14
N LYS A 454 25.58 13.36 26.94
CA LYS A 454 26.68 12.77 26.14
C LYS A 454 27.71 13.80 25.71
N LYS A 455 27.28 15.02 25.37
CA LYS A 455 28.17 16.13 25.02
C LYS A 455 29.02 16.54 26.23
N GLN A 456 28.41 16.74 27.40
CA GLN A 456 29.12 17.06 28.64
C GLN A 456 30.11 15.95 29.04
N LYS A 457 29.73 14.67 28.91
CA LYS A 457 30.64 13.53 29.14
C LYS A 457 31.86 13.55 28.20
N ARG A 458 31.66 13.89 26.92
CA ARG A 458 32.76 14.03 25.94
C ARG A 458 33.67 15.20 26.26
N GLU A 459 33.13 16.34 26.67
CA GLU A 459 33.90 17.53 27.08
C GLU A 459 34.73 17.25 28.34
N LYS A 460 34.14 16.63 29.37
CA LYS A 460 34.86 16.18 30.57
C LYS A 460 36.00 15.21 30.22
N HIS A 461 35.74 14.23 29.36
CA HIS A 461 36.76 13.29 28.90
C HIS A 461 37.87 13.98 28.11
N ALA A 462 37.54 14.91 27.22
CA ALA A 462 38.53 15.69 26.48
C ALA A 462 39.42 16.55 27.41
N ALA A 463 38.82 17.20 28.42
CA ALA A 463 39.55 17.96 29.43
C ALA A 463 40.49 17.07 30.26
N LEU A 464 40.05 15.86 30.63
CA LEU A 464 40.88 14.88 31.32
C LEU A 464 42.09 14.46 30.46
N MET A 465 41.88 14.18 29.19
CA MET A 465 42.96 13.84 28.24
C MET A 465 43.94 15.00 28.05
N LEU A 466 43.46 16.25 28.01
CA LEU A 466 44.33 17.43 27.94
C LEU A 466 45.19 17.58 29.20
N LYS A 467 44.60 17.41 30.39
CA LYS A 467 45.35 17.41 31.66
C LYS A 467 46.41 16.31 31.67
N GLN A 468 46.07 15.08 31.31
CA GLN A 468 47.04 13.98 31.22
C GLN A 468 48.18 14.30 30.25
N ALA A 469 47.89 14.92 29.10
CA ALA A 469 48.91 15.33 28.14
C ALA A 469 49.84 16.44 28.69
N GLN A 470 49.31 17.40 29.44
CA GLN A 470 50.10 18.44 30.12
C GLN A 470 51.03 17.82 31.19
N TYR A 471 50.53 16.86 31.97
CA TYR A 471 51.34 16.15 32.98
C TYR A 471 52.49 15.35 32.37
N ARG A 472 52.31 14.76 31.19
CA ARG A 472 53.40 14.07 30.48
C ARG A 472 54.55 15.00 30.06
N LYS A 473 54.33 16.31 29.99
CA LYS A 473 55.34 17.31 29.57
C LYS A 473 56.17 17.90 30.72
N SER A 474 55.83 17.67 31.99
CA SER A 474 56.62 18.16 33.15
C SER A 474 56.69 17.11 34.28
N PRO A 475 57.68 16.20 34.27
CA PRO A 475 57.73 15.06 35.17
C PRO A 475 58.14 15.37 36.63
N SER A 476 58.84 16.48 36.89
CA SER A 476 59.52 16.72 38.18
C SER A 476 58.61 17.32 39.26
N ASP A 477 57.61 18.14 38.91
CA ASP A 477 56.70 18.78 39.88
C ASP A 477 55.33 18.06 40.01
N ALA A 478 54.99 17.22 39.04
CA ALA A 478 53.66 16.60 38.92
C ALA A 478 53.38 15.47 39.93
N ARG A 479 54.40 14.69 40.32
CA ARG A 479 54.20 13.47 41.13
C ARG A 479 53.66 13.73 42.54
N ARG A 480 53.93 14.90 43.14
CA ARG A 480 53.42 15.25 44.48
C ARG A 480 51.99 15.76 44.49
N ARG A 481 51.52 16.41 43.41
CA ARG A 481 50.12 16.90 43.32
C ARG A 481 49.15 15.80 42.87
N TYR A 482 49.60 14.85 42.04
CA TYR A 482 48.75 13.80 41.48
C TYR A 482 48.19 12.81 42.52
N ALA A 483 48.88 12.58 43.65
CA ALA A 483 48.39 11.67 44.69
C ALA A 483 47.17 12.22 45.46
N GLY A 484 47.02 13.55 45.53
CA GLY A 484 45.87 14.20 46.18
C GLY A 484 44.64 14.26 45.27
N ASP A 485 44.81 14.74 44.05
CA ASP A 485 43.70 15.00 43.13
C ASP A 485 43.08 13.71 42.54
N PHE A 486 43.89 12.66 42.34
CA PHE A 486 43.38 11.38 41.79
C PHE A 486 42.45 10.65 42.77
N ARG A 487 42.64 10.88 44.08
CA ARG A 487 41.78 10.32 45.13
C ARG A 487 40.39 10.97 45.18
N GLN A 488 40.31 12.28 44.91
CA GLN A 488 39.03 13.01 44.85
C GLN A 488 38.24 12.74 43.56
N LEU A 489 38.92 12.41 42.46
CA LEU A 489 38.28 12.09 41.19
C LEU A 489 37.66 10.69 41.14
N LEU A 490 38.19 9.73 41.91
CA LEU A 490 37.62 8.38 41.99
C LEU A 490 36.37 8.31 42.88
N THR A 491 36.18 9.24 43.82
CA THR A 491 34.99 9.29 44.68
C THR A 491 33.78 9.98 44.02
N GLY A 492 33.92 10.47 42.79
CA GLY A 492 32.85 11.16 42.05
C GLY A 492 32.26 10.37 40.86
N PHE A 493 32.68 9.11 40.69
CA PHE A 493 32.15 8.17 39.69
C PHE A 493 31.51 6.98 40.43
N ASP A 494 30.37 7.20 41.07
CA ASP A 494 29.38 6.16 41.38
C ASP A 494 28.16 6.34 40.48
#